data_AF-A0A7T5UPT6-F1
#
_entry.id   AF-A0A7T5UPT6-F1
#
_cell.length_a   1.000
_cell.length_b   1.000
_cell.length_c   1.000
_cell.angle_alpha   90.00
_cell.angle_beta   90.00
_cell.angle_gamma   90.00
#
_symmetry.space_group_name_H-M   'P 1'
#
loop_
_entity.id
_entity.type
_entity.pdbx_description
1 polymer ?
#
loop_
_entity_poly.entity_id
_entity_poly.type
_entity_poly.pdbx_seq_one_letter_code
_entity_poly.pdbx_strand_id
1 'polypeptide(L)'
;MEKSLPEPERSKFKELPFTADLFLKDNQSPEAQNNIRRALEAKSLHARIVVDVCSDARSAAEPLFDTMGPQVASLNSVAGSAPIERTAYVLNHEGVGQIFVLSHFDSQALTPDESPEGCGGRTVKKHLSHGSVSEEERDLPIMKYVDSNVISSDVFLQPWERAKLIAKYAPDKHILVGTVDHRTGLIIPMGYVWAGGKGAYTSVPLHDIRDTKLMYPDGYPQSLKLEEIPEIFRPALIDNQNKVKRKLKEDPTFREKMGTQRPCFVVVRDSIIGARLRYPNLMGGMNKAFSIFAPYHKERNINGGVYITRTQEDLETVLSQLQYPIIEGLKAKPGEAFDQTSVVVFESNLFYLAKELADAAMDEEWFKAWYRQKKDGKPRDIFVGVVRSGRTTAMYNYEELLKQ
;
A
#
# COMPACT_ATOMS: atom_id res chain seq x y z
N MET A 1 -10.53 10.84 42.59
CA MET A 1 -11.13 11.57 41.45
C MET A 1 -10.03 11.87 40.45
N GLU A 2 -9.75 10.93 39.56
CA GLU A 2 -8.85 11.16 38.43
C GLU A 2 -9.61 11.93 37.36
N LYS A 3 -9.14 13.14 37.04
CA LYS A 3 -9.61 13.90 35.89
C LYS A 3 -9.01 13.24 34.65
N SER A 4 -9.87 12.63 33.83
CA SER A 4 -9.49 12.23 32.48
C SER A 4 -8.99 13.46 31.72
N LEU A 5 -7.79 13.35 31.14
CA LEU A 5 -7.29 14.35 30.20
C LEU A 5 -8.21 14.35 28.96
N PRO A 6 -8.51 15.52 28.39
CA PRO A 6 -9.34 15.61 27.20
C PRO A 6 -8.64 14.91 26.03
N GLU A 7 -9.34 13.99 25.37
CA GLU A 7 -8.92 13.43 24.10
C GLU A 7 -8.62 14.58 23.13
N PRO A 8 -7.48 14.57 22.41
CA PRO A 8 -7.25 15.55 21.37
C PRO A 8 -8.34 15.42 20.31
N GLU A 9 -8.97 16.56 19.97
CA GLU A 9 -10.08 16.73 19.02
C GLU A 9 -9.78 16.24 17.58
N ARG A 10 -9.51 14.95 17.37
CA ARG A 10 -9.32 14.34 16.05
C ARG A 10 -10.62 13.71 15.49
N SER A 11 -11.76 13.92 16.15
CA SER A 11 -13.06 13.34 15.76
C SER A 11 -14.01 14.29 15.00
N LYS A 12 -13.63 15.54 14.74
CA LYS A 12 -14.52 16.55 14.10
C LYS A 12 -14.98 16.23 12.67
N PHE A 13 -14.46 15.17 12.03
CA PHE A 13 -14.91 14.74 10.70
C PHE A 13 -16.07 13.72 10.71
N LYS A 14 -16.65 13.39 11.87
CA LYS A 14 -17.71 12.36 11.93
C LYS A 14 -19.04 12.75 11.27
N GLU A 15 -19.27 14.01 10.88
CA GLU A 15 -20.62 14.45 10.53
C GLU A 15 -20.83 15.04 9.12
N LEU A 16 -19.79 15.49 8.42
CA LEU A 16 -19.96 16.09 7.08
C LEU A 16 -19.78 15.06 5.95
N PRO A 17 -20.57 15.12 4.85
CA PRO A 17 -20.29 14.36 3.64
C PRO A 17 -18.93 14.76 3.07
N PHE A 18 -18.22 13.82 2.44
CA PHE A 18 -16.97 14.14 1.75
C PHE A 18 -17.29 14.97 0.51
N THR A 19 -16.49 15.99 0.22
CA THR A 19 -16.67 16.86 -0.95
C THR A 19 -15.35 17.06 -1.67
N ALA A 20 -15.38 17.36 -2.96
CA ALA A 20 -14.18 17.67 -3.74
C ALA A 20 -13.38 18.82 -3.10
N ASP A 21 -14.06 19.85 -2.61
CA ASP A 21 -13.46 20.97 -1.87
C ASP A 21 -12.73 20.53 -0.61
N LEU A 22 -13.23 19.51 0.10
CA LEU A 22 -12.57 19.02 1.31
C LEU A 22 -11.23 18.36 0.98
N PHE A 23 -11.16 17.57 -0.10
CA PHE A 23 -9.89 17.01 -0.58
C PHE A 23 -8.92 18.11 -1.01
N LEU A 24 -9.40 19.10 -1.77
CA LEU A 24 -8.57 20.22 -2.22
C LEU A 24 -8.03 21.04 -1.03
N LYS A 25 -8.88 21.35 -0.04
CA LYS A 25 -8.48 22.07 1.18
C LYS A 25 -7.44 21.29 1.99
N ASP A 26 -7.63 19.98 2.16
CA ASP A 26 -6.65 19.16 2.88
C ASP A 26 -5.31 19.09 2.11
N ASN A 27 -5.35 18.93 0.78
CA ASN A 27 -4.15 18.93 -0.05
C ASN A 27 -3.41 20.27 -0.08
N GLN A 28 -4.13 21.37 0.08
CA GLN A 28 -3.57 22.72 0.15
C GLN A 28 -3.18 23.13 1.58
N SER A 29 -3.41 22.27 2.58
CA SER A 29 -3.02 22.56 3.96
C SER A 29 -1.49 22.78 4.07
N PRO A 30 -1.02 23.59 5.05
CA PRO A 30 0.40 23.80 5.26
C PRO A 30 1.19 22.51 5.45
N GLU A 31 0.60 21.53 6.14
CA GLU A 31 1.19 20.21 6.34
C GLU A 31 1.35 19.45 5.02
N ALA A 32 0.30 19.38 4.20
CA ALA A 32 0.35 18.71 2.90
C ALA A 32 1.37 19.38 1.96
N GLN A 33 1.40 20.71 1.90
CA GLN A 33 2.35 21.44 1.06
C GLN A 33 3.80 21.23 1.52
N ASN A 34 4.05 21.23 2.84
CA ASN A 34 5.37 20.92 3.39
C ASN A 34 5.77 19.47 3.07
N ASN A 35 4.83 18.53 3.17
CA ASN A 35 5.07 17.15 2.82
C ASN A 35 5.47 17.03 1.34
N ILE A 36 4.64 17.54 0.43
CA ILE A 36 4.91 17.51 -1.02
C ILE A 36 6.26 18.14 -1.35
N ARG A 37 6.59 19.31 -0.77
CA ARG A 37 7.88 19.98 -0.98
C ARG A 37 9.05 19.06 -0.60
N ARG A 38 9.04 18.51 0.62
CA ARG A 38 10.09 17.59 1.09
C ARG A 38 10.19 16.32 0.22
N ALA A 39 9.08 15.86 -0.34
CA ALA A 39 9.08 14.69 -1.25
C ALA A 39 9.75 14.99 -2.58
N LEU A 40 9.59 16.21 -3.08
CA LEU A 40 10.25 16.70 -4.29
C LEU A 40 11.76 16.95 -4.02
N GLU A 41 12.12 17.49 -2.86
CA GLU A 41 13.53 17.68 -2.44
C GLU A 41 14.28 16.34 -2.31
N ALA A 42 13.64 15.32 -1.73
CA ALA A 42 14.22 13.98 -1.63
C ALA A 42 14.54 13.39 -3.01
N LYS A 43 13.72 13.71 -4.02
CA LYS A 43 13.93 13.30 -5.41
C LYS A 43 15.22 13.89 -5.97
N SER A 44 15.42 15.20 -5.80
CA SER A 44 16.58 15.90 -6.35
C SER A 44 17.88 15.50 -5.66
N LEU A 45 17.80 15.08 -4.40
CA LEU A 45 18.95 14.65 -3.60
C LEU A 45 19.28 13.16 -3.74
N HIS A 46 18.60 12.42 -4.63
CA HIS A 46 18.78 10.97 -4.78
C HIS A 46 18.52 10.18 -3.48
N ALA A 47 17.68 10.73 -2.61
CA ALA A 47 17.41 10.22 -1.26
C ALA A 47 16.03 9.59 -1.14
N ARG A 48 15.32 9.34 -2.27
CA ARG A 48 13.98 8.77 -2.21
C ARG A 48 14.03 7.30 -1.85
N ILE A 49 13.10 6.91 -0.99
CA ILE A 49 12.87 5.54 -0.57
C ILE A 49 11.65 5.05 -1.30
N VAL A 50 11.77 3.95 -2.06
CA VAL A 50 10.58 3.29 -2.62
C VAL A 50 10.24 2.11 -1.73
N VAL A 51 8.98 2.04 -1.31
CA VAL A 51 8.45 0.93 -0.52
C VAL A 51 7.43 0.19 -1.38
N ASP A 52 7.80 -1.01 -1.83
CA ASP A 52 6.88 -1.97 -2.45
C ASP A 52 6.23 -2.80 -1.34
N VAL A 53 4.92 -2.65 -1.19
CA VAL A 53 4.22 -3.12 0.01
C VAL A 53 2.75 -3.37 -0.24
N CYS A 54 2.15 -4.18 0.63
CA CYS A 54 0.72 -4.44 0.61
C CYS A 54 -0.12 -3.14 0.71
N SER A 55 -1.29 -3.17 0.07
CA SER A 55 -2.35 -2.16 0.21
C SER A 55 -3.03 -2.16 1.58
N ASP A 56 -2.68 -3.09 2.47
CA ASP A 56 -3.23 -3.19 3.82
C ASP A 56 -3.15 -1.83 4.55
N ALA A 57 -4.32 -1.30 4.89
CA ALA A 57 -4.51 0.00 5.50
C ALA A 57 -4.04 0.03 6.96
N ARG A 58 -3.87 -1.12 7.62
CA ARG A 58 -3.52 -1.17 9.03
C ARG A 58 -2.14 -0.62 9.25
N SER A 59 -1.06 -1.17 8.70
CA SER A 59 0.24 -0.65 9.15
C SER A 59 1.44 -0.97 8.27
N ALA A 60 1.27 -1.17 6.98
CA ALA A 60 2.37 -1.80 6.24
C ALA A 60 3.66 -0.94 6.13
N ALA A 61 3.63 0.37 6.44
CA ALA A 61 4.86 1.16 6.66
C ALA A 61 4.61 2.53 7.34
N GLU A 62 3.49 2.74 8.07
CA GLU A 62 3.18 4.07 8.67
C GLU A 62 4.36 4.68 9.44
N PRO A 63 5.08 3.93 10.30
CA PRO A 63 6.21 4.54 11.00
C PRO A 63 7.33 4.99 10.05
N LEU A 64 7.57 4.35 8.90
CA LEU A 64 8.49 4.88 7.87
C LEU A 64 7.93 6.15 7.23
N PHE A 65 6.64 6.14 6.87
CA PHE A 65 5.97 7.28 6.24
C PHE A 65 5.92 8.52 7.13
N ASP A 66 5.93 8.34 8.46
CA ASP A 66 5.84 9.44 9.41
C ASP A 66 7.20 10.10 9.72
N THR A 67 8.36 9.49 9.41
CA THR A 67 9.71 10.02 9.82
C THR A 67 10.66 10.22 8.69
N MET A 68 10.86 9.17 7.89
CA MET A 68 11.42 9.36 6.55
C MET A 68 10.45 10.22 5.74
N GLY A 69 9.19 10.24 6.17
CA GLY A 69 8.33 11.37 5.96
C GLY A 69 8.01 11.42 4.48
N PRO A 70 8.14 12.61 3.89
CA PRO A 70 7.86 12.77 2.47
C PRO A 70 8.91 12.16 1.52
N GLN A 71 10.05 11.67 2.04
CA GLN A 71 11.07 11.00 1.22
C GLN A 71 10.61 9.62 0.72
N VAL A 72 9.50 9.10 1.25
CA VAL A 72 8.98 7.77 0.92
C VAL A 72 7.97 7.85 -0.22
N ALA A 73 8.26 7.15 -1.31
CA ALA A 73 7.32 6.76 -2.33
C ALA A 73 6.82 5.33 -2.04
N SER A 74 5.56 5.04 -2.35
CA SER A 74 5.02 3.69 -2.16
C SER A 74 4.34 3.15 -3.41
N LEU A 75 4.60 1.87 -3.65
CA LEU A 75 3.94 1.04 -4.64
C LEU A 75 3.04 0.08 -3.87
N ASN A 76 1.79 0.48 -3.66
CA ASN A 76 0.84 -0.32 -2.91
C ASN A 76 0.06 -1.25 -3.86
N SER A 77 -0.06 -2.51 -3.50
CA SER A 77 -0.85 -3.50 -4.24
C SER A 77 -1.31 -4.61 -3.32
N VAL A 78 -2.31 -5.40 -3.73
CA VAL A 78 -2.71 -6.59 -2.94
C VAL A 78 -1.50 -7.50 -2.77
N ALA A 79 -1.19 -7.83 -1.51
CA ALA A 79 -0.01 -8.59 -1.09
C ALA A 79 1.34 -8.03 -1.55
N GLY A 80 1.43 -6.73 -1.88
CA GLY A 80 2.66 -6.09 -2.36
C GLY A 80 3.18 -6.78 -3.62
N SER A 81 2.27 -7.05 -4.57
CA SER A 81 2.49 -7.93 -5.71
C SER A 81 2.26 -7.26 -7.07
N ALA A 82 2.31 -5.93 -7.16
CA ALA A 82 2.15 -5.22 -8.44
C ALA A 82 3.11 -5.76 -9.52
N PRO A 83 2.71 -5.87 -10.79
CA PRO A 83 3.61 -6.33 -11.84
C PRO A 83 4.86 -5.43 -11.94
N ILE A 84 6.05 -6.04 -11.90
CA ILE A 84 7.32 -5.32 -11.71
C ILE A 84 7.70 -4.58 -12.99
N GLU A 85 7.53 -5.21 -14.14
CA GLU A 85 7.78 -4.64 -15.46
C GLU A 85 6.99 -3.33 -15.68
N ARG A 86 5.82 -3.19 -15.04
CA ARG A 86 4.97 -2.01 -15.11
C ARG A 86 5.32 -0.92 -14.11
N THR A 87 6.06 -1.27 -13.07
CA THR A 87 6.50 -0.34 -12.01
C THR A 87 8.00 -0.06 -12.06
N ALA A 88 8.73 -0.71 -12.98
CA ALA A 88 10.18 -0.60 -13.16
C ALA A 88 10.65 0.85 -13.36
N TYR A 89 9.86 1.69 -14.05
CA TYR A 89 10.19 3.10 -14.25
C TYR A 89 10.25 3.91 -12.95
N VAL A 90 9.52 3.49 -11.91
CA VAL A 90 9.59 4.09 -10.57
C VAL A 90 10.81 3.56 -9.83
N LEU A 91 10.97 2.24 -9.83
CA LEU A 91 12.03 1.53 -9.10
C LEU A 91 13.44 1.91 -9.60
N ASN A 92 13.60 2.06 -10.92
CA ASN A 92 14.87 2.39 -11.55
C ASN A 92 15.10 3.91 -11.71
N HIS A 93 14.22 4.76 -11.17
CA HIS A 93 14.39 6.20 -11.29
C HIS A 93 15.67 6.67 -10.57
N GLU A 94 16.42 7.60 -11.18
CA GLU A 94 17.71 8.11 -10.66
C GLU A 94 17.59 8.58 -9.20
N GLY A 95 16.58 9.39 -8.90
CA GLY A 95 16.30 9.91 -7.55
C GLY A 95 15.99 8.89 -6.45
N VAL A 96 15.82 7.59 -6.78
CA VAL A 96 15.60 6.52 -5.80
C VAL A 96 16.94 6.05 -5.24
N GLY A 97 17.18 6.30 -3.96
CA GLY A 97 18.40 5.88 -3.27
C GLY A 97 18.32 4.44 -2.75
N GLN A 98 17.14 4.01 -2.29
CA GLN A 98 16.96 2.70 -1.68
C GLN A 98 15.54 2.15 -1.86
N ILE A 99 15.42 0.83 -1.86
CA ILE A 99 14.15 0.12 -2.05
C ILE A 99 13.90 -0.80 -0.85
N PHE A 100 12.68 -0.77 -0.33
CA PHE A 100 12.18 -1.71 0.67
C PHE A 100 11.10 -2.55 0.01
N VAL A 101 11.23 -3.88 0.09
CA VAL A 101 10.20 -4.82 -0.36
C VAL A 101 9.66 -5.49 0.89
N LEU A 102 8.45 -5.12 1.25
CA LEU A 102 7.85 -5.48 2.54
C LEU A 102 6.57 -6.26 2.35
N SER A 103 6.51 -7.42 2.98
CA SER A 103 5.24 -8.09 3.25
C SER A 103 4.74 -7.71 4.65
N HIS A 104 3.60 -8.25 5.08
CA HIS A 104 3.15 -8.11 6.45
C HIS A 104 2.56 -9.40 7.01
N PHE A 105 2.38 -9.47 8.32
CA PHE A 105 1.72 -10.56 9.03
C PHE A 105 0.97 -10.07 10.26
N ASP A 106 0.13 -10.94 10.82
CA ASP A 106 -0.56 -10.75 12.09
C ASP A 106 0.16 -11.48 13.22
N SER A 107 0.63 -10.73 14.22
CA SER A 107 1.34 -11.27 15.39
C SER A 107 0.43 -11.90 16.46
N GLN A 108 -0.89 -11.98 16.28
CA GLN A 108 -1.81 -12.51 17.31
C GLN A 108 -1.70 -14.00 17.55
N ALA A 109 -1.60 -14.77 16.48
CA ALA A 109 -1.63 -16.23 16.51
C ALA A 109 -0.45 -16.73 15.69
N LEU A 110 0.70 -16.85 16.36
CA LEU A 110 1.91 -17.40 15.80
C LEU A 110 1.96 -18.89 16.12
N THR A 111 2.29 -19.69 15.11
CA THR A 111 2.51 -21.12 15.28
C THR A 111 4.00 -21.40 15.05
N PRO A 112 4.70 -22.01 16.02
CA PRO A 112 6.08 -22.44 15.82
C PRO A 112 6.26 -23.26 14.55
N ASP A 113 7.40 -23.08 13.89
CA ASP A 113 7.78 -23.78 12.66
C ASP A 113 6.87 -23.52 11.44
N GLU A 114 5.99 -22.52 11.50
CA GLU A 114 5.10 -22.14 10.39
C GLU A 114 5.28 -20.66 9.99
N SER A 115 5.12 -20.35 8.70
CA SER A 115 5.08 -18.96 8.26
C SER A 115 3.86 -18.25 8.85
N PRO A 116 4.01 -17.07 9.47
CA PRO A 116 2.88 -16.36 10.03
C PRO A 116 1.92 -15.84 8.95
N GLU A 117 0.63 -15.88 9.29
CA GLU A 117 -0.47 -15.48 8.42
C GLU A 117 -0.87 -14.00 8.62
N GLY A 118 -1.99 -13.56 8.03
CA GLY A 118 -2.53 -12.21 8.24
C GLY A 118 -2.63 -11.32 6.99
N CYS A 119 -2.16 -11.80 5.83
CA CYS A 119 -2.33 -11.13 4.54
C CYS A 119 -3.35 -11.88 3.68
N GLY A 120 -4.51 -11.26 3.42
CA GLY A 120 -5.60 -11.89 2.67
C GLY A 120 -5.18 -12.41 1.29
N GLY A 121 -4.38 -11.66 0.53
CA GLY A 121 -3.87 -12.10 -0.77
C GLY A 121 -2.96 -13.34 -0.69
N ARG A 122 -2.15 -13.48 0.37
CA ARG A 122 -1.32 -14.68 0.57
C ARG A 122 -2.14 -15.88 1.03
N THR A 123 -3.15 -15.65 1.87
CA THR A 123 -4.09 -16.70 2.28
C THR A 123 -4.83 -17.26 1.05
N VAL A 124 -5.29 -16.39 0.15
CA VAL A 124 -5.88 -16.81 -1.13
C VAL A 124 -4.88 -17.62 -1.96
N LYS A 125 -3.62 -17.18 -2.09
CA LYS A 125 -2.58 -17.94 -2.82
C LYS A 125 -2.39 -19.34 -2.24
N LYS A 126 -2.38 -19.47 -0.89
CA LYS A 126 -2.32 -20.76 -0.18
C LYS A 126 -3.52 -21.65 -0.52
N HIS A 127 -4.73 -21.12 -0.56
CA HIS A 127 -5.91 -21.93 -0.91
C HIS A 127 -5.92 -22.35 -2.39
N LEU A 128 -5.51 -21.46 -3.30
CA LEU A 128 -5.39 -21.77 -4.72
C LEU A 128 -4.39 -22.89 -4.98
N SER A 129 -3.21 -22.86 -4.32
CA SER A 129 -2.18 -23.89 -4.46
C SER A 129 -2.60 -25.25 -3.89
N HIS A 130 -3.48 -25.28 -2.89
CA HIS A 130 -4.01 -26.51 -2.31
C HIS A 130 -5.29 -27.02 -2.97
N GLY A 131 -5.78 -26.38 -4.04
CA GLY A 131 -7.01 -26.80 -4.70
C GLY A 131 -8.28 -26.56 -3.88
N SER A 132 -8.23 -25.71 -2.84
CA SER A 132 -9.32 -25.52 -1.87
C SER A 132 -10.34 -24.43 -2.27
N VAL A 133 -10.30 -23.98 -3.52
CA VAL A 133 -11.14 -22.90 -4.06
C VAL A 133 -11.97 -23.48 -5.21
N SER A 134 -13.27 -23.18 -5.25
CA SER A 134 -14.15 -23.67 -6.31
C SER A 134 -13.77 -23.09 -7.69
N GLU A 135 -14.23 -23.73 -8.77
CA GLU A 135 -13.97 -23.25 -10.14
C GLU A 135 -14.59 -21.87 -10.37
N GLU A 136 -15.81 -21.65 -9.85
CA GLU A 136 -16.53 -20.38 -9.91
C GLU A 136 -15.78 -19.25 -9.17
N GLU A 137 -15.20 -19.56 -8.01
CA GLU A 137 -14.39 -18.60 -7.26
C GLU A 137 -13.06 -18.30 -7.97
N ARG A 138 -12.41 -19.31 -8.56
CA ARG A 138 -11.16 -19.13 -9.33
C ARG A 138 -11.34 -18.15 -10.50
N ASP A 139 -12.55 -18.06 -11.04
CA ASP A 139 -12.84 -17.18 -12.17
C ASP A 139 -12.97 -15.70 -11.81
N LEU A 140 -13.05 -15.37 -10.52
CA LEU A 140 -13.13 -13.98 -10.06
C LEU A 140 -11.85 -13.20 -10.41
N PRO A 141 -11.96 -11.94 -10.88
CA PRO A 141 -10.82 -11.09 -11.24
C PRO A 141 -9.73 -11.02 -10.16
N ILE A 142 -10.10 -10.81 -8.90
CA ILE A 142 -9.12 -10.80 -7.79
C ILE A 142 -8.37 -12.13 -7.63
N MET A 143 -9.04 -13.27 -7.87
CA MET A 143 -8.44 -14.60 -7.72
C MET A 143 -7.43 -14.85 -8.85
N LYS A 144 -7.78 -14.47 -10.09
CA LYS A 144 -6.86 -14.49 -11.24
C LYS A 144 -5.65 -13.58 -11.02
N TYR A 145 -5.86 -12.39 -10.47
CA TYR A 145 -4.78 -11.47 -10.10
C TYR A 145 -3.85 -12.12 -9.06
N VAL A 146 -4.40 -12.68 -7.98
CA VAL A 146 -3.60 -13.30 -6.91
C VAL A 146 -2.82 -14.48 -7.46
N ASP A 147 -3.43 -15.34 -8.27
CA ASP A 147 -2.75 -16.51 -8.82
C ASP A 147 -1.55 -16.11 -9.69
N SER A 148 -1.75 -15.09 -10.53
CA SER A 148 -0.74 -14.63 -11.50
C SER A 148 0.38 -13.81 -10.87
N ASN A 149 0.09 -13.04 -9.81
CA ASN A 149 1.01 -12.00 -9.31
C ASN A 149 1.59 -12.29 -7.92
N VAL A 150 0.89 -13.04 -7.06
CA VAL A 150 1.42 -13.44 -5.76
C VAL A 150 2.28 -14.69 -5.96
N ILE A 151 3.59 -14.54 -5.78
CA ILE A 151 4.60 -15.57 -6.03
C ILE A 151 4.53 -16.66 -4.94
N SER A 152 4.36 -16.26 -3.69
CA SER A 152 4.34 -17.16 -2.54
C SER A 152 3.31 -16.74 -1.49
N SER A 153 2.75 -17.72 -0.80
CA SER A 153 1.92 -17.51 0.40
C SER A 153 2.76 -17.24 1.66
N ASP A 154 4.05 -17.55 1.61
CA ASP A 154 5.00 -17.36 2.71
C ASP A 154 5.38 -15.88 2.87
N VAL A 155 5.46 -15.42 4.13
CA VAL A 155 5.69 -14.02 4.47
C VAL A 155 7.08 -13.52 4.02
N PHE A 156 8.11 -14.36 4.00
CA PHE A 156 9.45 -13.97 3.60
C PHE A 156 9.74 -14.27 2.12
N LEU A 157 9.32 -15.43 1.62
CA LEU A 157 9.60 -15.83 0.25
C LEU A 157 8.93 -14.89 -0.76
N GLN A 158 7.72 -14.38 -0.46
CA GLN A 158 7.05 -13.41 -1.33
C GLN A 158 7.92 -12.15 -1.59
N PRO A 159 8.31 -11.36 -0.57
CA PRO A 159 9.15 -10.19 -0.79
C PRO A 159 10.58 -10.54 -1.23
N TRP A 160 11.11 -11.72 -0.85
CA TRP A 160 12.43 -12.18 -1.31
C TRP A 160 12.48 -12.42 -2.82
N GLU A 161 11.53 -13.19 -3.35
CA GLU A 161 11.43 -13.48 -4.78
C GLU A 161 11.16 -12.19 -5.58
N ARG A 162 10.30 -11.31 -5.06
CA ARG A 162 10.08 -9.99 -5.65
C ARG A 162 11.34 -9.14 -5.67
N ALA A 163 12.12 -9.09 -4.58
CA ALA A 163 13.36 -8.32 -4.54
C ALA A 163 14.38 -8.79 -5.59
N LYS A 164 14.49 -10.11 -5.80
CA LYS A 164 15.34 -10.65 -6.88
C LYS A 164 14.86 -10.24 -8.27
N LEU A 165 13.55 -10.18 -8.50
CA LEU A 165 12.99 -9.68 -9.76
C LEU A 165 13.26 -8.18 -9.94
N ILE A 166 13.01 -7.36 -8.90
CA ILE A 166 13.28 -5.92 -8.91
C ILE A 166 14.76 -5.65 -9.20
N ALA A 167 15.68 -6.42 -8.60
CA ALA A 167 17.11 -6.27 -8.82
C ALA A 167 17.51 -6.43 -10.30
N LYS A 168 16.76 -7.22 -11.09
CA LYS A 168 17.00 -7.33 -12.55
C LYS A 168 16.64 -6.05 -13.31
N TYR A 169 15.60 -5.35 -12.88
CA TYR A 169 15.12 -4.11 -13.50
C TYR A 169 15.81 -2.84 -12.96
N ALA A 170 16.37 -2.92 -11.75
CA ALA A 170 17.05 -1.83 -11.07
C ALA A 170 18.42 -2.30 -10.53
N PRO A 171 19.38 -2.65 -11.41
CA PRO A 171 20.60 -3.37 -11.04
C PRO A 171 21.53 -2.60 -10.10
N ASP A 172 21.45 -1.27 -10.13
CA ASP A 172 22.30 -0.38 -9.32
C ASP A 172 21.67 -0.04 -7.95
N LYS A 173 20.52 -0.64 -7.60
CA LYS A 173 19.81 -0.34 -6.36
C LYS A 173 20.09 -1.39 -5.28
N HIS A 174 20.21 -0.92 -4.05
CA HIS A 174 20.16 -1.78 -2.86
C HIS A 174 18.69 -2.00 -2.47
N ILE A 175 18.35 -3.25 -2.17
CA ILE A 175 16.98 -3.66 -1.85
C ILE A 175 16.98 -4.35 -0.49
N LEU A 176 16.29 -3.78 0.49
CA LEU A 176 16.02 -4.44 1.77
C LEU A 176 14.74 -5.28 1.66
N VAL A 177 14.82 -6.52 2.12
CA VAL A 177 13.71 -7.46 2.20
C VAL A 177 13.31 -7.60 3.66
N GLY A 178 12.02 -7.50 3.93
CA GLY A 178 11.52 -7.68 5.28
C GLY A 178 10.03 -7.92 5.31
N THR A 179 9.53 -7.99 6.54
CA THR A 179 8.11 -8.08 6.81
C THR A 179 7.72 -7.10 7.91
N VAL A 180 6.45 -6.77 7.97
CA VAL A 180 5.89 -5.80 8.90
C VAL A 180 4.87 -6.50 9.78
N ASP A 181 5.02 -6.39 11.10
CA ASP A 181 3.93 -6.75 12.01
C ASP A 181 2.84 -5.69 11.89
N HIS A 182 1.71 -6.02 11.26
CA HIS A 182 0.68 -5.02 10.97
C HIS A 182 -0.03 -4.47 12.21
N ARG A 183 0.17 -5.09 13.40
CA ARG A 183 -0.40 -4.61 14.66
C ARG A 183 0.42 -3.48 15.27
N THR A 184 1.70 -3.40 14.91
CA THR A 184 2.63 -2.44 15.50
C THR A 184 3.24 -1.51 14.46
N GLY A 185 3.36 -1.96 13.21
CA GLY A 185 4.12 -1.30 12.16
C GLY A 185 5.63 -1.52 12.24
N LEU A 186 6.07 -2.45 13.10
CA LEU A 186 7.47 -2.81 13.22
C LEU A 186 7.94 -3.52 11.97
N ILE A 187 9.03 -3.00 11.37
CA ILE A 187 9.71 -3.66 10.27
C ILE A 187 10.74 -4.64 10.83
N ILE A 188 10.65 -5.87 10.35
CA ILE A 188 11.57 -6.96 10.63
C ILE A 188 12.40 -7.17 9.37
N PRO A 189 13.65 -6.67 9.32
CA PRO A 189 14.54 -6.90 8.20
C PRO A 189 14.98 -8.36 8.19
N MET A 190 14.84 -9.04 7.05
CA MET A 190 15.12 -10.48 6.93
C MET A 190 16.17 -10.80 5.88
N GLY A 191 16.40 -9.88 4.94
CA GLY A 191 17.40 -10.05 3.91
C GLY A 191 17.70 -8.75 3.17
N TYR A 192 18.71 -8.76 2.32
CA TYR A 192 18.93 -7.71 1.34
C TYR A 192 19.61 -8.25 0.07
N VAL A 193 19.36 -7.55 -1.03
CA VAL A 193 19.83 -7.89 -2.37
C VAL A 193 20.52 -6.66 -2.97
N TRP A 194 21.63 -6.87 -3.70
CA TRP A 194 22.39 -5.81 -4.36
C TRP A 194 23.07 -6.30 -5.66
N ALA A 195 23.70 -5.37 -6.39
CA ALA A 195 24.47 -5.63 -7.61
C ALA A 195 23.69 -6.47 -8.64
N GLY A 196 22.47 -6.05 -8.97
CA GLY A 196 21.61 -6.74 -9.94
C GLY A 196 21.17 -8.14 -9.52
N GLY A 197 21.17 -8.43 -8.23
CA GLY A 197 20.81 -9.76 -7.69
C GLY A 197 21.98 -10.73 -7.59
N LYS A 198 23.21 -10.29 -7.88
CA LYS A 198 24.43 -11.10 -7.70
C LYS A 198 24.85 -11.20 -6.24
N GLY A 199 24.52 -10.18 -5.45
CA GLY A 199 24.76 -10.16 -4.02
C GLY A 199 23.45 -10.35 -3.24
N ALA A 200 23.49 -11.22 -2.24
CA ALA A 200 22.35 -11.55 -1.40
C ALA A 200 22.82 -11.95 0.01
N TYR A 201 22.08 -11.52 1.03
CA TYR A 201 22.28 -11.94 2.42
C TYR A 201 20.92 -12.05 3.11
N THR A 202 20.76 -13.03 4.00
CA THR A 202 19.51 -13.36 4.68
C THR A 202 19.77 -13.73 6.14
N SER A 203 18.74 -13.64 6.99
CA SER A 203 18.82 -13.96 8.43
C SER A 203 19.11 -15.44 8.72
N VAL A 204 18.88 -16.32 7.74
CA VAL A 204 19.34 -17.71 7.72
C VAL A 204 20.15 -17.98 6.44
N PRO A 205 20.92 -19.07 6.34
CA PRO A 205 21.62 -19.41 5.10
C PRO A 205 20.69 -19.46 3.87
N LEU A 206 21.14 -18.93 2.73
CA LEU A 206 20.31 -18.78 1.52
C LEU A 206 19.68 -20.09 1.01
N HIS A 207 20.32 -21.23 1.23
CA HIS A 207 19.80 -22.54 0.81
C HIS A 207 18.66 -23.04 1.71
N ASP A 208 18.53 -22.47 2.91
CA ASP A 208 17.60 -22.87 3.96
C ASP A 208 16.41 -21.92 4.12
N ILE A 209 16.31 -20.86 3.31
CA ILE A 209 15.23 -19.86 3.43
C ILE A 209 13.81 -20.40 3.24
N ARG A 210 13.67 -21.64 2.78
CA ARG A 210 12.38 -22.34 2.65
C ARG A 210 12.09 -23.27 3.84
N ASP A 211 13.07 -23.50 4.72
CA ASP A 211 12.87 -24.25 5.94
C ASP A 211 12.20 -23.35 6.99
N THR A 212 10.91 -23.62 7.23
CA THR A 212 10.11 -22.83 8.16
C THR A 212 10.57 -22.97 9.61
N LYS A 213 11.25 -24.06 9.98
CA LYS A 213 11.81 -24.24 11.34
C LYS A 213 12.98 -23.32 11.60
N LEU A 214 13.76 -23.03 10.56
CA LEU A 214 14.88 -22.10 10.65
C LEU A 214 14.40 -20.65 10.52
N MET A 215 13.43 -20.39 9.63
CA MET A 215 12.91 -19.05 9.38
C MET A 215 11.94 -18.54 10.47
N TYR A 216 11.19 -19.45 11.08
CA TYR A 216 10.09 -19.17 12.03
C TYR A 216 10.09 -20.14 13.23
N PRO A 217 11.20 -20.32 13.97
CA PRO A 217 11.31 -21.32 15.03
C PRO A 217 10.25 -21.17 16.14
N ASP A 218 9.78 -19.94 16.39
CA ASP A 218 8.71 -19.60 17.33
C ASP A 218 7.46 -19.04 16.62
N GLY A 219 7.38 -19.20 15.30
CA GLY A 219 6.36 -18.61 14.42
C GLY A 219 6.62 -17.14 14.10
N TYR A 220 7.60 -16.50 14.74
CA TYR A 220 8.01 -15.13 14.44
C TYR A 220 9.15 -15.11 13.41
N PRO A 221 9.16 -14.16 12.46
CA PRO A 221 10.21 -14.09 11.44
C PRO A 221 11.60 -13.81 12.04
N GLN A 222 12.59 -14.63 11.68
CA GLN A 222 14.00 -14.38 12.02
C GLN A 222 14.48 -13.06 11.40
N SER A 223 15.01 -12.18 12.25
CA SER A 223 15.49 -10.86 11.87
C SER A 223 17.00 -10.85 11.70
N LEU A 224 17.46 -10.10 10.71
CA LEU A 224 18.83 -9.60 10.66
C LEU A 224 19.10 -8.69 11.86
N LYS A 225 20.30 -8.79 12.42
CA LYS A 225 20.80 -7.79 13.37
C LYS A 225 21.19 -6.53 12.62
N LEU A 226 21.11 -5.39 13.30
CA LEU A 226 21.31 -4.09 12.67
C LEU A 226 22.73 -3.93 12.08
N GLU A 227 23.73 -4.51 12.73
CA GLU A 227 25.12 -4.55 12.29
C GLU A 227 25.35 -5.37 11.01
N GLU A 228 24.45 -6.30 10.68
CA GLU A 228 24.51 -7.11 9.44
C GLU A 228 23.86 -6.38 8.25
N ILE A 229 23.09 -5.34 8.52
CA ILE A 229 22.33 -4.59 7.51
C ILE A 229 23.22 -3.47 6.94
N PRO A 230 23.21 -3.20 5.63
CA PRO A 230 23.93 -2.07 5.05
C PRO A 230 23.54 -0.73 5.68
N GLU A 231 24.53 0.15 5.88
CA GLU A 231 24.36 1.42 6.61
C GLU A 231 23.28 2.33 6.02
N ILE A 232 23.05 2.27 4.71
CA ILE A 232 22.02 3.05 4.01
C ILE A 232 20.61 2.82 4.59
N PHE A 233 20.31 1.60 5.04
CA PHE A 233 18.99 1.24 5.59
C PHE A 233 18.86 1.47 7.10
N ARG A 234 19.97 1.47 7.84
CA ARG A 234 19.97 1.49 9.31
C ARG A 234 19.20 2.69 9.89
N PRO A 235 19.35 3.94 9.41
CA PRO A 235 18.62 5.08 9.95
C PRO A 235 17.10 4.89 9.91
N ALA A 236 16.58 4.33 8.81
CA ALA A 236 15.15 4.05 8.62
C ALA A 236 14.63 3.04 9.64
N LEU A 237 15.40 1.97 9.89
CA LEU A 237 15.03 0.88 10.78
C LEU A 237 15.10 1.28 12.26
N ILE A 238 16.18 1.96 12.68
CA ILE A 238 16.34 2.46 14.05
C ILE A 238 15.15 3.36 14.41
N ASP A 239 14.81 4.25 13.48
CA ASP A 239 13.74 5.20 13.71
C ASP A 239 12.36 4.50 13.74
N ASN A 240 12.09 3.56 12.83
CA ASN A 240 10.90 2.71 12.87
C ASN A 240 10.76 2.03 14.24
N GLN A 241 11.83 1.43 14.77
CA GLN A 241 11.84 0.78 16.08
C GLN A 241 11.53 1.77 17.23
N ASN A 242 12.16 2.95 17.22
CA ASN A 242 11.95 3.97 18.25
C ASN A 242 10.51 4.49 18.25
N LYS A 243 9.92 4.65 17.08
CA LYS A 243 8.52 5.08 16.94
C LYS A 243 7.53 4.05 17.39
N VAL A 244 7.73 2.79 17.00
CA VAL A 244 6.87 1.70 17.46
C VAL A 244 6.90 1.63 18.99
N LYS A 245 8.09 1.70 19.59
CA LYS A 245 8.25 1.76 21.06
C LYS A 245 7.50 2.95 21.67
N ARG A 246 7.67 4.15 21.12
CA ARG A 246 6.99 5.35 21.61
C ARG A 246 5.47 5.22 21.50
N LYS A 247 4.96 4.76 20.36
CA LYS A 247 3.54 4.61 20.08
C LYS A 247 2.86 3.59 20.98
N LEU A 248 3.50 2.44 21.20
CA LEU A 248 3.02 1.43 22.14
C LEU A 248 3.03 1.94 23.59
N LYS A 249 3.93 2.87 23.92
CA LYS A 249 3.96 3.55 25.22
C LYS A 249 2.86 4.62 25.36
N GLU A 250 2.60 5.37 24.28
CA GLU A 250 1.60 6.44 24.24
C GLU A 250 0.15 5.91 24.14
N ASP A 251 -0.06 4.79 23.46
CA ASP A 251 -1.34 4.11 23.31
C ASP A 251 -1.18 2.60 23.56
N PRO A 252 -1.35 2.13 24.81
CA PRO A 252 -1.25 0.71 25.14
C PRO A 252 -2.25 -0.18 24.40
N THR A 253 -3.37 0.38 23.95
CA THR A 253 -4.44 -0.34 23.20
C THR A 253 -4.22 -0.33 21.68
N PHE A 254 -3.05 0.15 21.25
CA PHE A 254 -2.76 0.36 19.84
C PHE A 254 -2.83 -0.95 19.06
N ARG A 255 -2.27 -2.05 19.57
CA ARG A 255 -2.26 -3.35 18.90
C ARG A 255 -3.66 -3.89 18.63
N GLU A 256 -4.58 -3.71 19.57
CA GLU A 256 -5.97 -4.15 19.47
C GLU A 256 -6.72 -3.32 18.42
N LYS A 257 -6.53 -2.00 18.39
CA LYS A 257 -7.11 -1.11 17.38
C LYS A 257 -6.65 -1.47 15.96
N MET A 258 -5.45 -2.02 15.85
CA MET A 258 -4.87 -2.49 14.59
C MET A 258 -5.26 -3.92 14.22
N GLY A 259 -6.09 -4.61 15.02
CA GLY A 259 -6.50 -5.99 14.71
C GLY A 259 -7.36 -6.11 13.45
N THR A 260 -8.22 -5.12 13.17
CA THR A 260 -9.16 -5.16 12.03
C THR A 260 -8.91 -4.00 11.08
N GLN A 261 -8.87 -4.30 9.78
CA GLN A 261 -8.72 -3.29 8.73
C GLN A 261 -10.06 -2.61 8.42
N ARG A 262 -10.17 -1.29 8.61
CA ARG A 262 -11.41 -0.52 8.43
C ARG A 262 -11.17 0.81 7.69
N PRO A 263 -10.61 0.80 6.46
CA PRO A 263 -10.37 2.00 5.70
C PRO A 263 -11.69 2.66 5.30
N CYS A 264 -11.75 3.98 5.44
CA CYS A 264 -12.85 4.78 4.88
C CYS A 264 -12.67 4.98 3.38
N PHE A 265 -11.41 5.13 2.95
CA PHE A 265 -11.02 5.42 1.57
C PHE A 265 -10.39 4.22 0.89
N VAL A 266 -10.77 3.97 -0.35
CA VAL A 266 -9.96 3.21 -1.31
C VAL A 266 -9.39 4.21 -2.31
N VAL A 267 -8.08 4.21 -2.51
CA VAL A 267 -7.40 5.21 -3.35
C VAL A 267 -6.63 4.50 -4.45
N VAL A 268 -7.06 4.69 -5.69
CA VAL A 268 -6.37 4.20 -6.88
C VAL A 268 -5.57 5.37 -7.47
N ARG A 269 -4.24 5.26 -7.49
CA ARG A 269 -3.37 6.40 -7.85
C ARG A 269 -2.15 6.01 -8.65
N ASP A 270 -1.71 6.89 -9.55
CA ASP A 270 -0.40 6.77 -10.20
C ASP A 270 0.71 7.65 -9.57
N SER A 271 0.31 8.59 -8.70
CA SER A 271 1.25 9.45 -8.00
C SER A 271 2.02 8.60 -7.00
N ILE A 272 3.33 8.58 -7.13
CA ILE A 272 4.24 7.89 -6.18
C ILE A 272 4.24 8.54 -4.79
N ILE A 273 3.86 9.82 -4.68
CA ILE A 273 3.69 10.49 -3.39
C ILE A 273 2.38 10.00 -2.77
N GLY A 274 2.52 9.34 -1.61
CA GLY A 274 1.44 8.75 -0.82
C GLY A 274 0.23 9.64 -0.67
N ALA A 275 -0.98 9.08 -0.82
CA ALA A 275 -2.22 9.82 -0.56
C ALA A 275 -2.25 10.40 0.86
N ARG A 276 -1.74 9.67 1.86
CA ARG A 276 -1.58 10.16 3.23
C ARG A 276 -0.72 11.41 3.40
N LEU A 277 0.31 11.57 2.57
CA LEU A 277 1.19 12.75 2.60
C LEU A 277 0.49 13.96 1.96
N ARG A 278 -0.34 13.67 0.96
CA ARG A 278 -1.13 14.65 0.21
C ARG A 278 -2.43 15.03 0.90
N TYR A 279 -2.97 14.18 1.77
CA TYR A 279 -4.22 14.37 2.49
C TYR A 279 -4.02 14.01 3.97
N PRO A 280 -3.20 14.77 4.70
CA PRO A 280 -2.82 14.43 6.07
C PRO A 280 -4.02 14.39 7.03
N ASN A 281 -5.02 15.24 6.84
CA ASN A 281 -6.18 15.27 7.75
C ASN A 281 -7.21 14.19 7.42
N LEU A 282 -7.38 13.82 6.14
CA LEU A 282 -8.33 12.80 5.71
C LEU A 282 -7.74 11.38 5.77
N MET A 283 -6.49 11.22 5.32
CA MET A 283 -5.86 9.92 5.08
C MET A 283 -4.52 9.73 5.81
N GLY A 284 -4.06 10.70 6.61
CA GLY A 284 -2.75 10.66 7.27
C GLY A 284 -2.56 9.43 8.16
N GLY A 285 -3.54 9.17 9.04
CA GLY A 285 -3.46 8.09 10.03
C GLY A 285 -3.60 6.68 9.45
N MET A 286 -3.21 5.67 10.23
CA MET A 286 -3.51 4.26 9.92
C MET A 286 -4.99 3.99 9.77
N ASN A 287 -5.24 2.92 9.03
CA ASN A 287 -6.55 2.34 8.85
C ASN A 287 -7.53 3.33 8.20
N LYS A 288 -7.03 4.38 7.54
CA LYS A 288 -7.82 5.37 6.84
C LYS A 288 -7.97 5.04 5.35
N ALA A 289 -6.89 4.62 4.71
CA ALA A 289 -6.86 4.43 3.26
C ALA A 289 -6.25 3.09 2.86
N PHE A 290 -6.97 2.35 2.01
CA PHE A 290 -6.45 1.23 1.24
C PHE A 290 -5.99 1.76 -0.12
N SER A 291 -4.68 1.74 -0.40
CA SER A 291 -4.13 2.35 -1.62
C SER A 291 -3.78 1.30 -2.66
N ILE A 292 -4.07 1.55 -3.93
CA ILE A 292 -3.65 0.74 -5.08
C ILE A 292 -2.85 1.66 -6.00
N PHE A 293 -1.64 1.23 -6.35
CA PHE A 293 -0.84 1.91 -7.35
C PHE A 293 -1.29 1.48 -8.75
N ALA A 294 -1.67 2.44 -9.58
CA ALA A 294 -2.10 2.24 -10.95
C ALA A 294 -0.98 2.63 -11.91
N PRO A 295 -0.19 1.67 -12.43
CA PRO A 295 0.91 1.96 -13.35
C PRO A 295 0.39 2.61 -14.64
N TYR A 296 1.32 3.19 -15.39
CA TYR A 296 1.08 3.75 -16.72
C TYR A 296 2.34 3.62 -17.56
N HIS A 297 2.16 3.68 -18.88
CA HIS A 297 3.23 3.66 -19.85
C HIS A 297 3.51 5.06 -20.38
N LYS A 298 4.79 5.38 -20.60
CA LYS A 298 5.21 6.59 -21.31
C LYS A 298 5.69 6.18 -22.69
N GLU A 299 4.99 6.64 -23.71
CA GLU A 299 5.32 6.35 -25.10
C GLU A 299 5.73 7.64 -25.81
N ARG A 300 6.70 7.54 -26.72
CA ARG A 300 7.11 8.67 -27.57
C ARG A 300 6.35 8.58 -28.89
N ASN A 301 5.69 9.65 -29.27
CA ASN A 301 5.10 9.76 -30.61
C ASN A 301 6.17 10.04 -31.67
N ILE A 302 5.76 9.96 -32.94
CA ILE A 302 6.61 10.22 -34.11
C ILE A 302 7.24 11.63 -34.14
N ASN A 303 6.66 12.58 -33.41
CA ASN A 303 7.13 13.96 -33.30
C ASN A 303 8.01 14.19 -32.05
N GLY A 304 8.38 13.14 -31.32
CA GLY A 304 9.20 13.21 -30.11
C GLY A 304 8.46 13.64 -28.83
N GLY A 305 7.14 13.90 -28.90
CA GLY A 305 6.30 14.16 -27.74
C GLY A 305 6.04 12.89 -26.93
N VAL A 306 5.96 13.01 -25.60
CA VAL A 306 5.63 11.90 -24.71
C VAL A 306 4.13 11.90 -24.43
N TYR A 307 3.45 10.80 -24.72
CA TYR A 307 2.09 10.55 -24.26
C TYR A 307 2.08 9.47 -23.18
N ILE A 308 1.08 9.53 -22.31
CA ILE A 308 0.91 8.60 -21.20
C ILE A 308 -0.33 7.77 -21.47
N THR A 309 -0.23 6.46 -21.29
CA THR A 309 -1.33 5.55 -21.59
C THR A 309 -1.42 4.41 -20.58
N ARG A 310 -2.56 3.73 -20.59
CA ARG A 310 -2.78 2.44 -19.95
C ARG A 310 -3.24 1.45 -21.00
N THR A 311 -2.72 0.24 -20.91
CA THR A 311 -3.23 -0.89 -21.67
C THR A 311 -4.50 -1.42 -21.02
N GLN A 312 -5.28 -2.20 -21.78
CA GLN A 312 -6.42 -2.92 -21.22
C GLN A 312 -6.00 -3.82 -20.04
N GLU A 313 -4.84 -4.47 -20.16
CA GLU A 313 -4.27 -5.31 -19.11
C GLU A 313 -3.91 -4.51 -17.84
N ASP A 314 -3.57 -3.22 -17.96
CA ASP A 314 -3.38 -2.31 -16.81
C ASP A 314 -4.68 -2.05 -16.09
N LEU A 315 -5.74 -1.74 -16.84
CA LEU A 315 -7.07 -1.51 -16.30
C LEU A 315 -7.55 -2.77 -15.57
N GLU A 316 -7.48 -3.94 -16.20
CA GLU A 316 -7.89 -5.22 -15.60
C GLU A 316 -7.10 -5.55 -14.34
N THR A 317 -5.79 -5.30 -14.33
CA THR A 317 -4.94 -5.53 -13.15
C THR A 317 -5.32 -4.61 -11.99
N VAL A 318 -5.63 -3.34 -12.28
CA VAL A 318 -6.03 -2.36 -11.25
C VAL A 318 -7.45 -2.66 -10.74
N LEU A 319 -8.39 -2.96 -11.63
CA LEU A 319 -9.77 -3.29 -11.28
C LEU A 319 -9.86 -4.60 -10.49
N SER A 320 -9.07 -5.61 -10.85
CA SER A 320 -8.97 -6.87 -10.10
C SER A 320 -8.54 -6.63 -8.65
N GLN A 321 -7.60 -5.71 -8.41
CA GLN A 321 -7.18 -5.36 -7.06
C GLN A 321 -8.23 -4.51 -6.33
N LEU A 322 -8.90 -3.60 -7.04
CA LEU A 322 -9.98 -2.77 -6.50
C LEU A 322 -11.19 -3.62 -6.07
N GLN A 323 -11.43 -4.74 -6.73
CA GLN A 323 -12.53 -5.64 -6.41
C GLN A 323 -12.50 -6.11 -4.95
N TYR A 324 -11.31 -6.38 -4.39
CA TYR A 324 -11.17 -6.87 -3.01
C TYR A 324 -11.79 -5.93 -1.96
N PRO A 325 -11.29 -4.69 -1.75
CA PRO A 325 -11.83 -3.81 -0.71
C PRO A 325 -13.30 -3.44 -0.93
N ILE A 326 -13.77 -3.47 -2.18
CA ILE A 326 -15.15 -3.13 -2.54
C ILE A 326 -16.11 -4.27 -2.20
N ILE A 327 -15.79 -5.51 -2.60
CA ILE A 327 -16.61 -6.69 -2.26
C ILE A 327 -16.60 -6.94 -0.76
N GLU A 328 -15.45 -6.82 -0.09
CA GLU A 328 -15.40 -6.94 1.37
C GLU A 328 -16.26 -5.87 2.03
N GLY A 329 -16.16 -4.61 1.59
CA GLY A 329 -17.00 -3.52 2.10
C GLY A 329 -18.50 -3.64 1.77
N LEU A 330 -18.87 -4.43 0.75
CA LEU A 330 -20.26 -4.74 0.40
C LEU A 330 -20.86 -5.78 1.37
N LYS A 331 -20.04 -6.74 1.80
CA LYS A 331 -20.42 -7.86 2.68
C LYS A 331 -20.29 -7.54 4.17
N ALA A 332 -19.42 -6.58 4.51
CA ALA A 332 -19.04 -6.27 5.88
C ALA A 332 -20.21 -5.83 6.75
N LYS A 333 -20.34 -6.46 7.93
CA LYS A 333 -21.20 -5.99 9.01
C LYS A 333 -20.48 -4.94 9.86
N PRO A 334 -21.21 -4.14 10.66
CA PRO A 334 -20.59 -3.20 11.60
C PRO A 334 -19.58 -3.93 12.50
N GLY A 335 -18.34 -3.45 12.53
CA GLY A 335 -17.25 -4.07 13.28
C GLY A 335 -16.37 -5.04 12.49
N GLU A 336 -16.73 -5.41 11.27
CA GLU A 336 -15.91 -6.31 10.45
C GLU A 336 -14.86 -5.55 9.61
N ALA A 337 -14.04 -6.28 8.86
CA ALA A 337 -13.08 -5.64 7.97
C ALA A 337 -13.82 -4.88 6.85
N PHE A 338 -13.31 -3.70 6.47
CA PHE A 338 -13.90 -2.81 5.45
C PHE A 338 -15.33 -2.30 5.76
N ASP A 339 -15.81 -2.51 6.99
CA ASP A 339 -17.09 -1.99 7.48
C ASP A 339 -17.20 -0.45 7.43
N GLN A 340 -16.10 0.27 7.21
CA GLN A 340 -16.04 1.74 7.06
C GLN A 340 -15.82 2.22 5.62
N THR A 341 -15.57 1.33 4.66
CA THR A 341 -15.30 1.72 3.28
C THR A 341 -16.52 2.38 2.63
N SER A 342 -16.37 3.65 2.27
CA SER A 342 -17.45 4.51 1.75
C SER A 342 -17.04 5.42 0.61
N VAL A 343 -15.75 5.62 0.39
CA VAL A 343 -15.24 6.53 -0.65
C VAL A 343 -14.20 5.83 -1.50
N VAL A 344 -14.32 5.98 -2.82
CA VAL A 344 -13.28 5.60 -3.78
C VAL A 344 -12.73 6.86 -4.44
N VAL A 345 -11.41 6.97 -4.49
CA VAL A 345 -10.70 8.12 -5.08
C VAL A 345 -9.81 7.60 -6.20
N PHE A 346 -10.07 8.02 -7.43
CA PHE A 346 -9.24 7.77 -8.60
C PHE A 346 -8.40 8.99 -8.91
N GLU A 347 -7.08 8.84 -8.93
CA GLU A 347 -6.15 9.95 -9.13
C GLU A 347 -5.07 9.64 -10.15
N SER A 348 -4.86 10.59 -11.04
CA SER A 348 -3.80 10.51 -12.03
C SER A 348 -3.20 11.88 -12.30
N ASN A 349 -2.00 11.94 -12.87
CA ASN A 349 -1.45 13.18 -13.39
C ASN A 349 -2.25 13.80 -14.56
N LEU A 350 -3.06 12.99 -15.24
CA LEU A 350 -3.92 13.39 -16.34
C LEU A 350 -5.37 13.01 -16.02
N PHE A 351 -6.29 13.96 -16.23
CA PHE A 351 -7.70 13.75 -15.88
C PHE A 351 -8.32 12.54 -16.56
N TYR A 352 -8.09 12.36 -17.87
CA TYR A 352 -8.69 11.27 -18.63
C TYR A 352 -8.27 9.89 -18.10
N LEU A 353 -7.04 9.74 -17.60
CA LEU A 353 -6.54 8.49 -17.03
C LEU A 353 -7.19 8.15 -15.68
N ALA A 354 -7.51 9.17 -14.87
CA ALA A 354 -8.27 8.95 -13.64
C ALA A 354 -9.74 8.65 -13.94
N LYS A 355 -10.33 9.37 -14.91
CA LYS A 355 -11.70 9.15 -15.34
C LYS A 355 -11.89 7.78 -15.98
N GLU A 356 -10.97 7.33 -16.82
CA GLU A 356 -10.99 6.00 -17.46
C GLU A 356 -11.10 4.88 -16.42
N LEU A 357 -10.33 4.95 -15.32
CA LEU A 357 -10.44 3.99 -14.23
C LEU A 357 -11.79 4.05 -13.51
N ALA A 358 -12.33 5.25 -13.31
CA ALA A 358 -13.64 5.43 -12.68
C ALA A 358 -14.78 4.91 -13.56
N ASP A 359 -14.73 5.20 -14.87
CA ASP A 359 -15.68 4.73 -15.87
C ASP A 359 -15.64 3.20 -15.96
N ALA A 360 -14.45 2.62 -16.12
CA ALA A 360 -14.28 1.17 -16.20
C ALA A 360 -14.71 0.46 -14.90
N ALA A 361 -14.44 1.04 -13.73
CA ALA A 361 -14.97 0.52 -12.48
C ALA A 361 -16.51 0.61 -12.43
N MET A 362 -17.11 1.67 -12.93
CA MET A 362 -18.57 1.82 -12.99
C MET A 362 -19.25 0.89 -13.99
N ASP A 363 -18.51 0.32 -14.95
CA ASP A 363 -19.05 -0.73 -15.82
C ASP A 363 -19.19 -2.08 -15.10
N GLU A 364 -18.48 -2.28 -13.98
CA GLU A 364 -18.51 -3.51 -13.19
C GLU A 364 -19.71 -3.61 -12.25
N GLU A 365 -20.48 -4.71 -12.33
CA GLU A 365 -21.69 -4.88 -11.52
C GLU A 365 -21.42 -4.93 -10.02
N TRP A 366 -20.30 -5.51 -9.58
CA TRP A 366 -19.91 -5.53 -8.16
C TRP A 366 -19.62 -4.12 -7.63
N PHE A 367 -19.06 -3.24 -8.45
CA PHE A 367 -18.77 -1.86 -8.09
C PHE A 367 -20.04 -1.01 -8.09
N LYS A 368 -20.90 -1.16 -9.11
CA LYS A 368 -22.24 -0.54 -9.14
C LYS A 368 -23.07 -0.95 -7.92
N ALA A 369 -23.05 -2.22 -7.55
CA ALA A 369 -23.76 -2.73 -6.37
C ALA A 369 -23.24 -2.06 -5.09
N TRP A 370 -21.92 -1.94 -4.95
CA TRP A 370 -21.33 -1.19 -3.84
C TRP A 370 -21.76 0.27 -3.87
N TYR A 371 -21.66 0.95 -5.01
CA TYR A 371 -21.96 2.37 -5.15
C TYR A 371 -23.43 2.72 -4.81
N ARG A 372 -24.37 1.86 -5.21
CA ARG A 372 -25.82 2.05 -4.94
C ARG A 372 -26.21 1.85 -3.48
N GLN A 373 -25.39 1.18 -2.67
CA GLN A 373 -25.68 1.01 -1.25
C GLN A 373 -25.47 2.32 -0.48
N LYS A 374 -26.40 2.62 0.42
CA LYS A 374 -26.19 3.64 1.44
C LYS A 374 -25.51 3.01 2.65
N LYS A 375 -24.55 3.72 3.22
CA LYS A 375 -23.85 3.32 4.43
C LYS A 375 -24.21 4.31 5.55
N ASP A 376 -24.82 3.81 6.62
CA ASP A 376 -25.34 4.65 7.72
C ASP A 376 -26.25 5.79 7.21
N GLY A 377 -27.03 5.50 6.15
CA GLY A 377 -27.91 6.47 5.49
C GLY A 377 -27.21 7.48 4.56
N LYS A 378 -25.87 7.46 4.49
CA LYS A 378 -25.07 8.33 3.61
C LYS A 378 -24.75 7.67 2.27
N PRO A 379 -24.68 8.44 1.16
CA PRO A 379 -24.22 7.92 -0.11
C PRO A 379 -22.77 7.45 -0.02
N ARG A 380 -22.40 6.52 -0.90
CA ARG A 380 -21.01 6.22 -1.20
C ARG A 380 -20.56 7.16 -2.31
N ASP A 381 -19.32 7.63 -2.23
CA ASP A 381 -18.82 8.66 -3.12
C ASP A 381 -17.66 8.16 -3.96
N ILE A 382 -17.62 8.61 -5.21
CA ILE A 382 -16.49 8.43 -6.12
C ILE A 382 -15.94 9.81 -6.45
N PHE A 383 -14.64 9.97 -6.28
CA PHE A 383 -13.93 11.19 -6.64
C PHE A 383 -12.88 10.92 -7.72
N VAL A 384 -12.78 11.84 -8.68
CA VAL A 384 -11.80 11.81 -9.77
C VAL A 384 -10.89 13.02 -9.64
N GLY A 385 -9.59 12.80 -9.44
CA GLY A 385 -8.61 13.83 -9.14
C GLY A 385 -7.44 13.92 -10.13
N VAL A 386 -6.94 15.14 -10.30
CA VAL A 386 -5.74 15.44 -11.11
C VAL A 386 -4.58 15.79 -10.20
N VAL A 387 -3.49 15.03 -10.26
CA VAL A 387 -2.31 15.18 -9.38
C VAL A 387 -1.06 15.54 -10.16
N ARG A 388 -0.68 16.81 -10.15
CA ARG A 388 0.53 17.31 -10.83
C ARG A 388 1.64 17.59 -9.84
N SER A 389 2.80 16.96 -10.04
CA SER A 389 3.96 17.12 -9.15
C SER A 389 3.64 16.88 -7.67
N GLY A 390 2.75 15.92 -7.39
CA GLY A 390 2.30 15.62 -6.03
C GLY A 390 1.21 16.53 -5.47
N ARG A 391 0.79 17.57 -6.20
CA ARG A 391 -0.32 18.45 -5.81
C ARG A 391 -1.59 18.05 -6.52
N THR A 392 -2.68 17.94 -5.79
CA THR A 392 -4.01 17.77 -6.36
C THR A 392 -4.47 19.12 -6.89
N THR A 393 -4.49 19.27 -8.21
CA THR A 393 -4.85 20.53 -8.89
C THR A 393 -6.34 20.64 -9.17
N ALA A 394 -7.04 19.50 -9.22
CA ALA A 394 -8.48 19.45 -9.39
C ALA A 394 -9.01 18.15 -8.77
N MET A 395 -10.24 18.20 -8.28
CA MET A 395 -10.98 17.07 -7.75
C MET A 395 -12.44 17.25 -8.15
N TYR A 396 -13.11 16.17 -8.55
CA TYR A 396 -14.49 16.20 -9.00
C TYR A 396 -15.26 15.04 -8.38
N ASN A 397 -16.50 15.26 -7.98
CA ASN A 397 -17.41 14.16 -7.68
C ASN A 397 -17.86 13.52 -9.01
N TYR A 398 -17.84 12.19 -9.08
CA TYR A 398 -18.14 11.47 -10.31
C TYR A 398 -19.57 11.72 -10.83
N GLU A 399 -20.58 11.85 -9.96
CA GLU A 399 -21.95 12.14 -10.38
C GLU A 399 -22.09 13.53 -11.01
N GLU A 400 -21.30 14.49 -10.55
CA GLU A 400 -21.27 15.83 -11.11
C GLU A 400 -20.62 15.83 -12.50
N LEU A 401 -19.63 14.96 -12.72
CA LEU A 401 -19.00 14.77 -14.03
C LEU A 401 -19.96 14.16 -15.05
N LEU A 402 -20.87 13.27 -14.63
CA LEU A 402 -21.85 12.65 -15.54
C LEU A 402 -22.93 13.62 -16.03
N LYS A 403 -23.07 14.80 -15.39
CA LYS A 403 -24.06 15.82 -15.75
C LYS A 403 -23.53 16.87 -16.74
N GLN A 404 -22.23 16.86 -17.00
CA GLN A 404 -21.53 17.75 -17.94
C GLN A 404 -21.39 17.05 -19.29
#